data_AF-A0A8B8JDV8-F1
#
_entry.id   AF-A0A8B8JDV8-F1
#
_cell.length_a   1.000
_cell.length_b   1.000
_cell.length_c   1.000
_cell.angle_alpha   90.00
_cell.angle_beta   90.00
_cell.angle_gamma   90.00
#
_symmetry.space_group_name_H-M   'P 1'
#
loop_
_entity.id
_entity.type
_entity.pdbx_description
1 polymer ?
#
loop_
_entity_poly.entity_id
_entity_poly.type
_entity_poly.pdbx_seq_one_letter_code
_entity_poly.pdbx_strand_id
1 'polypeptide(L)'
;MWTMVRKVWELALLRSNASEAITHSDMGELEQLPADILMQILRLLGPKEAAKLSVVCKAFRSLVFDNRLWIQFLQTHQAEPSWDSLFFAETALSSGYPLPSFVGHRPQLSFKHIYGQRAQVPGSIIIDGGSGYCKFGWSKYACPSGRSATFLEFGNNNIELPMYTRLRHFFTTIYNRMQVKPNKQPIIVSIPICHYEDTESAKASRQQLKEAIYASLFDMNVPAVCAVNQATLALYAAKRTSGIAVNIGFEVTSIVPILNGKVMRKVGVEVMGLGALKLTGFLREKMQLNNLSFQSFYTVRTLKEKLCYVALDYEAELSKDTQASFEDVEGSFTLSKERFQTGEILFQPHLAGVHAMGLHQAIARCVEHCHSAELAGDSDWYKTIVLSGGTACLPGLAVEHLSWSLVCDKKAVPSEA
;
A
#
# COMPACT_ATOMS: atom_id res chain seq x y z
N MET A 1 -38.11 0.47 -18.90
CA MET A 1 -36.84 -0.12 -18.40
C MET A 1 -37.05 -0.89 -17.10
N TRP A 2 -37.54 -0.26 -16.02
CA TRP A 2 -37.85 -0.94 -14.74
C TRP A 2 -38.85 -2.10 -14.86
N THR A 3 -39.89 -1.96 -15.67
CA THR A 3 -40.86 -3.02 -15.99
C THR A 3 -40.25 -4.22 -16.73
N MET A 4 -39.27 -3.97 -17.60
CA MET A 4 -38.57 -5.00 -18.37
C MET A 4 -37.54 -5.73 -17.50
N VAL A 5 -36.82 -4.99 -16.64
CA VAL A 5 -35.94 -5.56 -15.61
C VAL A 5 -36.74 -6.43 -14.64
N ARG A 6 -37.94 -6.00 -14.23
CA ARG A 6 -38.86 -6.77 -13.37
C ARG A 6 -39.40 -8.04 -14.06
N LYS A 7 -39.75 -7.98 -15.35
CA LYS A 7 -40.12 -9.18 -16.13
C LYS A 7 -38.96 -10.18 -16.26
N VAL A 8 -37.74 -9.70 -16.53
CA VAL A 8 -36.51 -10.53 -16.57
C VAL A 8 -36.25 -11.17 -15.20
N TRP A 9 -36.45 -10.41 -14.12
CA TRP A 9 -36.33 -10.86 -12.74
C TRP A 9 -37.34 -11.96 -12.39
N GLU A 10 -38.60 -11.79 -12.76
CA GLU A 10 -39.68 -12.76 -12.54
C GLU A 10 -39.43 -14.07 -13.32
N LEU A 11 -38.97 -13.96 -14.58
CA LEU A 11 -38.58 -15.13 -15.39
C LEU A 11 -37.38 -15.90 -14.83
N ALA A 12 -36.39 -15.19 -14.26
CA ALA A 12 -35.23 -15.81 -13.62
C ALA A 12 -35.60 -16.55 -12.33
N LEU A 13 -36.52 -15.99 -11.52
CA LEU A 13 -37.04 -16.63 -10.30
C LEU A 13 -37.92 -17.85 -10.59
N LEU A 14 -38.74 -17.80 -11.64
CA LEU A 14 -39.59 -18.92 -12.07
C LEU A 14 -38.76 -20.12 -12.55
N ARG A 15 -37.62 -19.88 -13.21
CA ARG A 15 -36.76 -20.95 -13.75
C ARG A 15 -35.72 -21.50 -12.78
N SER A 16 -35.36 -20.79 -11.70
CA SER A 16 -34.42 -21.34 -10.70
C SER A 16 -35.03 -22.44 -9.83
N ASN A 17 -36.35 -22.57 -9.81
CA ASN A 17 -37.08 -23.55 -9.00
C ASN A 17 -37.56 -24.78 -9.79
N ALA A 18 -37.31 -24.86 -11.10
CA ALA A 18 -37.80 -25.96 -11.95
C ALA A 18 -36.62 -26.77 -12.52
N SER A 19 -36.48 -28.03 -12.10
CA SER A 19 -35.48 -28.99 -12.59
C SER A 19 -35.97 -29.78 -13.81
N GLU A 20 -36.62 -29.15 -14.78
CA GLU A 20 -37.11 -29.87 -15.97
C GLU A 20 -36.68 -29.20 -17.27
N ALA A 21 -36.09 -30.03 -18.13
CA ALA A 21 -35.65 -29.68 -19.47
C ALA A 21 -36.89 -29.48 -20.37
N ILE A 22 -37.11 -28.26 -20.85
CA ILE A 22 -38.10 -27.97 -21.89
C ILE A 22 -37.46 -27.09 -22.96
N THR A 23 -37.48 -27.60 -24.19
CA THR A 23 -36.99 -27.00 -25.43
C THR A 23 -38.09 -26.15 -26.08
N HIS A 24 -38.17 -24.84 -25.80
CA HIS A 24 -38.87 -23.84 -26.63
C HIS A 24 -38.22 -22.45 -26.48
N SER A 25 -38.22 -21.66 -27.57
CA SER A 25 -37.51 -20.39 -27.86
C SER A 25 -36.77 -19.73 -26.68
N ASP A 26 -35.45 -19.56 -26.85
CA ASP A 26 -34.49 -19.34 -25.77
C ASP A 26 -34.65 -17.98 -25.05
N MET A 27 -35.42 -17.01 -25.57
CA MET A 27 -35.57 -15.67 -24.93
C MET A 27 -36.99 -15.10 -24.84
N GLY A 28 -38.00 -15.71 -25.47
CA GLY A 28 -39.37 -15.14 -25.51
C GLY A 28 -39.42 -13.73 -26.11
N GLU A 29 -40.15 -12.78 -25.51
CA GLU A 29 -40.25 -11.37 -25.98
C GLU A 29 -38.89 -10.64 -26.06
N LEU A 30 -37.86 -11.11 -25.36
CA LEU A 30 -36.52 -10.49 -25.32
C LEU A 30 -35.66 -10.84 -26.53
N GLU A 31 -36.08 -11.80 -27.36
CA GLU A 31 -35.40 -12.22 -28.59
C GLU A 31 -35.44 -11.11 -29.67
N GLN A 32 -36.38 -10.17 -29.55
CA GLN A 32 -36.51 -8.99 -30.41
C GLN A 32 -35.57 -7.85 -30.02
N LEU A 33 -34.91 -7.93 -28.87
CA LEU A 33 -34.00 -6.87 -28.41
C LEU A 33 -32.61 -7.05 -28.99
N PRO A 34 -32.01 -5.97 -29.52
CA PRO A 34 -30.60 -5.94 -29.88
C PRO A 34 -29.68 -6.36 -28.73
N ALA A 35 -28.59 -7.06 -29.05
CA ALA A 35 -27.65 -7.61 -28.07
C ALA A 35 -27.00 -6.54 -27.18
N ASP A 36 -26.83 -5.32 -27.69
CA ASP A 36 -26.34 -4.15 -26.96
C ASP A 36 -27.33 -3.70 -25.86
N ILE A 37 -28.64 -3.75 -26.12
CA ILE A 37 -29.66 -3.47 -25.10
C ILE A 37 -29.64 -4.55 -24.02
N LEU A 38 -29.56 -5.83 -24.41
CA LEU A 38 -29.43 -6.94 -23.46
C LEU A 38 -28.16 -6.81 -22.59
N MET A 39 -27.04 -6.37 -23.18
CA MET A 39 -25.81 -6.08 -22.44
C MET A 39 -25.97 -4.91 -21.48
N GLN A 40 -26.68 -3.84 -21.84
CA GLN A 40 -26.99 -2.75 -20.92
C GLN A 40 -27.86 -3.23 -19.74
N ILE A 41 -28.85 -4.09 -19.99
CA ILE A 41 -29.66 -4.71 -18.92
C ILE A 41 -28.78 -5.52 -17.98
N LEU A 42 -27.90 -6.39 -18.51
CA LEU A 42 -26.96 -7.17 -17.71
C LEU A 42 -26.06 -6.28 -16.85
N ARG A 43 -25.56 -5.18 -17.41
CA ARG A 43 -24.73 -4.20 -16.68
C ARG A 43 -25.49 -3.55 -15.51
N LEU A 44 -26.78 -3.28 -15.66
CA LEU A 44 -27.63 -2.68 -14.62
C LEU A 44 -28.04 -3.66 -13.53
N LEU A 45 -28.20 -4.95 -13.87
CA LEU A 45 -28.57 -6.01 -12.92
C LEU A 45 -27.44 -6.35 -11.93
N GLY A 46 -26.20 -6.03 -12.29
CA GLY A 46 -25.03 -6.35 -11.50
C GLY A 46 -24.56 -7.81 -11.65
N PRO A 47 -23.36 -8.14 -11.14
CA PRO A 47 -22.63 -9.36 -11.46
C PRO A 47 -23.31 -10.62 -10.94
N LYS A 48 -23.93 -10.56 -9.76
CA LYS A 48 -24.59 -11.72 -9.13
C LYS A 48 -25.80 -12.18 -9.94
N GLU A 49 -26.60 -11.22 -10.40
CA GLU A 49 -27.83 -11.48 -11.15
C GLU A 49 -27.53 -11.78 -12.62
N ALA A 50 -26.56 -11.09 -13.22
CA ALA A 50 -26.02 -11.45 -14.54
C ALA A 50 -25.49 -12.89 -14.57
N ALA A 51 -24.77 -13.34 -13.52
CA ALA A 51 -24.32 -14.74 -13.43
C ALA A 51 -25.48 -15.73 -13.46
N LYS A 52 -26.57 -15.48 -12.71
CA LYS A 52 -27.75 -16.34 -12.69
C LYS A 52 -28.43 -16.40 -14.06
N LEU A 53 -28.46 -15.30 -14.82
CA LEU A 53 -29.04 -15.31 -16.16
C LEU A 53 -28.30 -16.24 -17.14
N SER A 54 -27.04 -16.63 -16.88
CA SER A 54 -26.32 -17.60 -17.72
C SER A 54 -26.89 -19.03 -17.72
N VAL A 55 -27.76 -19.36 -16.76
CA VAL A 55 -28.45 -20.66 -16.71
C VAL A 55 -29.86 -20.60 -17.32
N VAL A 56 -30.36 -19.41 -17.64
CA VAL A 56 -31.73 -19.23 -18.15
C VAL A 56 -31.88 -19.67 -19.61
N CYS A 57 -30.89 -19.36 -20.46
CA CYS A 57 -30.91 -19.69 -21.89
C CYS A 57 -29.52 -19.55 -22.55
N LYS A 58 -29.34 -20.04 -23.80
CA LYS A 58 -28.04 -19.95 -24.50
C LYS A 58 -27.68 -18.51 -24.89
N ALA A 59 -28.65 -17.67 -25.23
CA ALA A 59 -28.40 -16.27 -25.60
C ALA A 59 -27.82 -15.47 -24.42
N PHE A 60 -28.47 -15.52 -23.25
CA PHE A 60 -27.92 -14.93 -22.03
C PHE A 60 -26.61 -15.60 -21.60
N ARG A 61 -26.47 -16.91 -21.78
CA ARG A 61 -25.18 -17.59 -21.53
C ARG A 61 -24.07 -16.98 -22.39
N SER A 62 -24.29 -16.78 -23.69
CA SER A 62 -23.28 -16.17 -24.57
C SER A 62 -22.91 -14.75 -24.12
N LEU A 63 -23.91 -13.91 -23.80
CA LEU A 63 -23.68 -12.54 -23.35
C LEU A 63 -22.98 -12.48 -21.98
N VAL A 64 -23.35 -13.35 -21.05
CA VAL A 64 -22.75 -13.42 -19.71
C VAL A 64 -21.33 -13.98 -19.75
N PHE A 65 -20.93 -14.73 -20.77
CA PHE A 65 -19.54 -15.17 -20.92
C PHE A 65 -18.65 -14.14 -21.64
N ASP A 66 -19.20 -13.01 -22.10
CA ASP A 66 -18.40 -11.91 -22.67
C ASP A 66 -17.55 -11.24 -21.58
N ASN A 67 -16.23 -11.28 -21.77
CA ASN A 67 -15.26 -10.67 -20.86
C ASN A 67 -15.52 -9.16 -20.65
N ARG A 68 -16.03 -8.45 -21.65
CA ARG A 68 -16.33 -7.00 -21.57
C ARG A 68 -17.37 -6.68 -20.49
N LEU A 69 -18.32 -7.59 -20.24
CA LEU A 69 -19.30 -7.43 -19.17
C LEU A 69 -18.63 -7.47 -17.79
N TRP A 70 -17.76 -8.45 -17.57
CA TRP A 70 -17.10 -8.67 -16.28
C TRP A 70 -16.00 -7.65 -16.00
N ILE A 71 -15.29 -7.21 -17.04
CA ILE A 71 -14.38 -6.05 -16.97
C ILE A 71 -15.14 -4.83 -16.45
N GLN A 72 -16.34 -4.56 -16.99
CA GLN A 72 -17.15 -3.45 -16.53
C GLN A 72 -17.66 -3.63 -15.10
N PHE A 73 -18.08 -4.82 -14.69
CA PHE A 73 -18.44 -5.05 -13.28
C PHE A 73 -17.27 -4.79 -12.33
N LEU A 74 -16.06 -5.20 -12.73
CA LEU A 74 -14.83 -4.93 -11.96
C LEU A 74 -14.51 -3.43 -11.94
N GLN A 75 -14.80 -2.69 -13.00
CA GLN A 75 -14.60 -1.23 -13.09
C GLN A 75 -15.64 -0.41 -12.34
N THR A 76 -16.91 -0.83 -12.33
CA THR A 76 -18.05 0.00 -11.91
C THR A 76 -18.64 -0.40 -10.55
N HIS A 77 -18.44 -1.64 -10.08
CA HIS A 77 -19.11 -2.15 -8.87
C HIS A 77 -18.16 -2.50 -7.71
N GLN A 78 -16.84 -2.38 -7.89
CA GLN A 78 -15.92 -2.41 -6.77
C GLN A 78 -15.65 -0.98 -6.33
N ALA A 79 -16.12 -0.64 -5.12
CA ALA A 79 -15.92 0.69 -4.53
C ALA A 79 -14.45 1.10 -4.46
N GLU A 80 -13.53 0.13 -4.46
CA GLU A 80 -12.12 0.16 -4.88
C GLU A 80 -11.71 -1.33 -4.98
N PRO A 81 -10.80 -1.77 -5.88
CA PRO A 81 -9.67 -1.04 -6.48
C PRO A 81 -9.87 -0.63 -7.95
N SER A 82 -9.12 0.38 -8.41
CA SER A 82 -9.03 0.75 -9.84
C SER A 82 -8.69 -0.47 -10.71
N TRP A 83 -9.34 -0.62 -11.87
CA TRP A 83 -9.13 -1.72 -12.82
C TRP A 83 -7.64 -2.01 -13.08
N ASP A 84 -6.83 -0.97 -13.21
CA ASP A 84 -5.38 -1.07 -13.41
C ASP A 84 -4.66 -1.79 -12.27
N SER A 85 -5.10 -1.62 -11.01
CA SER A 85 -4.53 -2.33 -9.85
C SER A 85 -4.83 -3.82 -9.92
N LEU A 86 -6.03 -4.19 -10.41
CA LEU A 86 -6.42 -5.59 -10.57
C LEU A 86 -5.63 -6.23 -11.70
N PHE A 87 -5.54 -5.55 -12.84
CA PHE A 87 -4.76 -5.99 -13.98
C PHE A 87 -3.28 -6.15 -13.62
N PHE A 88 -2.69 -5.18 -12.91
CA PHE A 88 -1.33 -5.28 -12.40
C PHE A 88 -1.15 -6.48 -11.49
N ALA A 89 -2.03 -6.70 -10.51
CA ALA A 89 -1.92 -7.84 -9.60
C ALA A 89 -1.99 -9.19 -10.34
N GLU A 90 -2.87 -9.33 -11.32
CA GLU A 90 -3.06 -10.59 -12.06
C GLU A 90 -1.93 -10.88 -13.07
N THR A 91 -1.38 -9.84 -13.68
CA THR A 91 -0.32 -9.99 -14.69
C THR A 91 1.06 -10.03 -14.06
N ALA A 92 1.33 -9.19 -13.07
CA ALA A 92 2.65 -8.97 -12.51
C ALA A 92 2.87 -9.64 -11.14
N LEU A 93 1.82 -9.92 -10.36
CA LEU A 93 1.91 -10.48 -8.99
C LEU A 93 1.31 -11.89 -8.85
N SER A 94 0.94 -12.54 -9.95
CA SER A 94 0.38 -13.90 -9.96
C SER A 94 1.28 -14.95 -9.28
N SER A 95 0.66 -16.04 -8.82
CA SER A 95 1.22 -17.06 -7.92
C SER A 95 2.73 -17.32 -8.03
N GLY A 96 3.45 -16.97 -6.97
CA GLY A 96 4.82 -17.41 -6.71
C GLY A 96 5.82 -16.27 -6.55
N TYR A 97 6.62 -16.34 -5.48
CA TYR A 97 7.87 -15.62 -5.37
C TYR A 97 9.03 -16.63 -5.43
N PRO A 98 10.13 -16.37 -6.17
CA PRO A 98 10.36 -15.18 -6.99
C PRO A 98 9.36 -15.10 -8.16
N LEU A 99 9.04 -13.89 -8.60
CA LEU A 99 8.18 -13.68 -9.76
C LEU A 99 8.83 -14.42 -10.94
N PRO A 100 8.17 -15.40 -11.57
CA PRO A 100 8.76 -16.11 -12.69
C PRO A 100 9.05 -15.12 -13.82
N SER A 101 10.29 -15.12 -14.32
CA SER A 101 10.62 -14.53 -15.62
C SER A 101 9.75 -15.24 -16.66
N PHE A 102 8.80 -14.51 -17.26
CA PHE A 102 7.83 -15.06 -18.20
C PHE A 102 8.50 -15.91 -19.29
N VAL A 103 8.26 -17.22 -19.27
CA VAL A 103 8.46 -18.09 -20.42
C VAL A 103 7.13 -18.83 -20.64
N GLY A 104 6.44 -18.46 -21.73
CA GLY A 104 5.51 -19.31 -22.47
C GLY A 104 4.28 -19.87 -21.76
N HIS A 105 3.11 -19.32 -22.11
CA HIS A 105 1.76 -19.87 -21.90
C HIS A 105 1.18 -19.88 -20.48
N ARG A 106 0.31 -18.89 -20.22
CA ARG A 106 -0.72 -19.00 -19.19
C ARG A 106 -2.06 -19.35 -19.84
N PRO A 107 -2.87 -20.25 -19.25
CA PRO A 107 -4.28 -20.32 -19.60
C PRO A 107 -4.93 -18.97 -19.26
N GLN A 108 -5.51 -18.30 -20.26
CA GLN A 108 -6.34 -17.11 -20.02
C GLN A 108 -7.60 -17.56 -19.29
N LEU A 109 -7.66 -17.34 -17.98
CA LEU A 109 -8.90 -17.48 -17.21
C LEU A 109 -9.89 -16.40 -17.68
N SER A 110 -11.17 -16.76 -17.83
CA SER A 110 -12.21 -15.76 -18.14
C SER A 110 -12.38 -14.77 -16.98
N PHE A 111 -12.72 -13.52 -17.27
CA PHE A 111 -12.95 -12.51 -16.22
C PHE A 111 -14.13 -12.85 -15.30
N LYS A 112 -15.09 -13.64 -15.80
CA LYS A 112 -16.15 -14.25 -14.99
C LYS A 112 -15.58 -15.15 -13.89
N HIS A 113 -14.65 -16.03 -14.26
CA HIS A 113 -14.01 -16.96 -13.32
C HIS A 113 -13.20 -16.21 -12.27
N ILE A 114 -12.40 -15.23 -12.71
CA ILE A 114 -11.63 -14.33 -11.85
C ILE A 114 -12.55 -13.61 -10.85
N TYR A 115 -13.66 -13.03 -11.33
CA TYR A 115 -14.65 -12.38 -10.47
C TYR A 115 -15.24 -13.35 -9.44
N GLY A 116 -15.62 -14.55 -9.89
CA GLY A 116 -16.20 -15.59 -9.04
C GLY A 116 -15.25 -16.06 -7.93
N GLN A 117 -13.97 -16.26 -8.24
CA GLN A 117 -12.96 -16.60 -7.23
C GLN A 117 -12.78 -15.47 -6.22
N ARG A 118 -12.67 -14.21 -6.68
CA ARG A 118 -12.56 -13.03 -5.80
C ARG A 118 -13.73 -12.89 -4.83
N ALA A 119 -14.95 -13.16 -5.30
CA ALA A 119 -16.14 -13.12 -4.45
C ALA A 119 -16.15 -14.19 -3.34
N GLN A 120 -15.36 -15.25 -3.48
CA GLN A 120 -15.24 -16.35 -2.52
C GLN A 120 -14.06 -16.19 -1.56
N VAL A 121 -13.01 -15.44 -1.94
CA VAL A 121 -11.82 -15.26 -1.11
C VAL A 121 -12.16 -14.39 0.11
N PRO A 122 -12.04 -14.92 1.34
CA PRO A 122 -12.19 -14.09 2.53
C PRO A 122 -11.05 -13.07 2.58
N GLY A 123 -11.36 -11.83 2.96
CA GLY A 123 -10.34 -10.79 3.11
C GLY A 123 -9.27 -11.21 4.11
N SER A 124 -8.00 -11.11 3.73
CA SER A 124 -6.85 -11.32 4.63
C SER A 124 -6.64 -10.11 5.55
N ILE A 125 -6.05 -10.35 6.71
CA ILE A 125 -5.54 -9.28 7.59
C ILE A 125 -4.19 -8.82 7.05
N ILE A 126 -3.96 -7.51 7.05
CA ILE A 126 -2.68 -6.91 6.71
C ILE A 126 -2.15 -6.21 7.96
N ILE A 127 -0.89 -6.45 8.31
CA ILE A 127 -0.17 -5.74 9.37
C ILE A 127 1.11 -5.15 8.80
N ASP A 128 1.25 -3.83 8.95
CA ASP A 128 2.46 -3.08 8.63
C ASP A 128 3.11 -2.54 9.91
N GLY A 129 4.18 -3.21 10.35
CA GLY A 129 4.96 -2.85 11.52
C GLY A 129 6.07 -1.85 11.21
N GLY A 130 5.80 -0.55 11.32
CA GLY A 130 6.83 0.51 11.27
C GLY A 130 7.42 0.81 12.65
N SER A 131 8.59 1.46 12.75
CA SER A 131 9.22 1.73 14.06
C SER A 131 8.47 2.72 14.95
N GLY A 132 7.76 3.71 14.37
CA GLY A 132 6.92 4.63 15.15
C GLY A 132 5.46 4.20 15.27
N TYR A 133 4.88 3.71 14.17
CA TYR A 133 3.46 3.33 14.10
C TYR A 133 3.27 2.02 13.35
N CYS A 134 2.46 1.14 13.95
CA CYS A 134 1.90 -0.04 13.33
C CYS A 134 0.57 0.33 12.66
N LYS A 135 0.38 -0.08 11.41
CA LYS A 135 -0.90 0.02 10.70
C LYS A 135 -1.44 -1.37 10.47
N PHE A 136 -2.74 -1.54 10.62
CA PHE A 136 -3.36 -2.84 10.44
C PHE A 136 -4.75 -2.68 9.84
N GLY A 137 -5.20 -3.68 9.10
CA GLY A 137 -6.52 -3.62 8.47
C GLY A 137 -6.83 -4.83 7.62
N TRP A 138 -7.90 -4.69 6.83
CA TRP A 138 -8.33 -5.73 5.91
C TRP A 138 -7.87 -5.44 4.49
N SER A 139 -7.41 -6.46 3.78
CA SER A 139 -7.04 -6.41 2.35
C SER A 139 -8.17 -5.99 1.40
N LYS A 140 -9.42 -6.00 1.86
CA LYS A 140 -10.59 -5.51 1.11
C LYS A 140 -10.79 -4.00 1.18
N TYR A 141 -9.99 -3.27 1.95
CA TYR A 141 -10.08 -1.83 2.11
C TYR A 141 -8.87 -1.12 1.49
N ALA A 142 -9.11 0.10 1.00
CA ALA A 142 -8.10 0.95 0.38
C ALA A 142 -7.07 1.53 1.38
N CYS A 143 -7.47 1.64 2.64
CA CYS A 143 -6.65 2.18 3.72
C CYS A 143 -6.68 1.27 4.96
N PRO A 144 -5.72 1.42 5.89
CA PRO A 144 -5.69 0.66 7.13
C PRO A 144 -6.96 0.87 7.96
N SER A 145 -7.42 -0.18 8.62
CA SER A 145 -8.56 -0.10 9.55
C SER A 145 -8.18 0.54 10.88
N GLY A 146 -6.89 0.56 11.22
CA GLY A 146 -6.40 1.20 12.42
C GLY A 146 -4.90 1.47 12.38
N ARG A 147 -4.47 2.37 13.26
CA ARG A 147 -3.06 2.71 13.51
C ARG A 147 -2.82 2.72 15.01
N SER A 148 -1.69 2.18 15.46
CA SER A 148 -1.27 2.19 16.86
C SER A 148 0.20 2.58 16.96
N ALA A 149 0.59 3.23 18.05
CA ALA A 149 2.01 3.45 18.34
C ALA A 149 2.72 2.09 18.43
N THR A 150 3.88 2.00 17.81
CA THR A 150 4.65 0.78 17.81
C THR A 150 5.30 0.58 19.18
N PHE A 151 5.09 -0.60 19.74
CA PHE A 151 5.74 -1.09 20.95
C PHE A 151 6.71 -2.25 20.65
N LEU A 152 6.96 -2.51 19.36
CA LEU A 152 7.87 -3.52 18.87
C LEU A 152 8.73 -2.97 17.72
N GLU A 153 10.01 -2.76 17.98
CA GLU A 153 10.98 -2.52 16.92
C GLU A 153 11.44 -3.85 16.32
N PHE A 154 11.01 -4.10 15.08
CA PHE A 154 11.45 -5.24 14.30
C PHE A 154 12.94 -5.08 13.97
N GLY A 155 13.79 -5.93 14.54
CA GLY A 155 15.23 -5.95 14.25
C GLY A 155 16.13 -5.33 15.32
N ASN A 156 15.57 -4.74 16.39
CA ASN A 156 16.38 -4.26 17.51
C ASN A 156 16.48 -5.34 18.61
N ASN A 157 17.72 -5.74 18.92
CA ASN A 157 18.05 -6.78 19.89
C ASN A 157 18.04 -6.23 21.33
N ASN A 158 16.96 -5.53 21.74
CA ASN A 158 16.79 -5.20 23.16
C ASN A 158 16.78 -6.50 23.98
N ILE A 159 17.73 -6.58 24.91
CA ILE A 159 18.19 -7.79 25.61
C ILE A 159 17.13 -8.33 26.60
N GLU A 160 16.10 -7.55 26.93
CA GLU A 160 15.14 -7.91 27.98
C GLU A 160 14.19 -9.06 27.61
N LEU A 161 13.82 -9.23 26.33
CA LEU A 161 12.88 -10.28 25.91
C LEU A 161 13.24 -10.92 24.55
N PRO A 162 13.16 -12.26 24.42
CA PRO A 162 13.32 -12.95 23.15
C PRO A 162 12.40 -12.39 22.06
N MET A 163 12.92 -12.29 20.82
CA MET A 163 12.19 -11.77 19.66
C MET A 163 10.84 -12.47 19.45
N TYR A 164 10.80 -13.80 19.63
CA TYR A 164 9.57 -14.60 19.56
C TYR A 164 8.49 -14.09 20.52
N THR A 165 8.83 -13.90 21.80
CA THR A 165 7.88 -13.43 22.82
C THR A 165 7.32 -12.06 22.48
N ARG A 166 8.18 -11.15 22.02
CA ARG A 166 7.79 -9.81 21.58
C ARG A 166 6.86 -9.84 20.37
N LEU A 167 7.16 -10.67 19.37
CA LEU A 167 6.31 -10.86 18.18
C LEU A 167 4.95 -11.47 18.55
N ARG A 168 4.92 -12.49 19.39
CA ARG A 168 3.68 -13.11 19.87
C ARG A 168 2.79 -12.11 20.59
N HIS A 169 3.37 -11.32 21.50
CA HIS A 169 2.64 -10.26 22.19
C HIS A 169 2.10 -9.23 21.17
N PHE A 170 2.95 -8.77 20.25
CA PHE A 170 2.57 -7.82 19.20
C PHE A 170 1.38 -8.31 18.37
N PHE A 171 1.46 -9.50 17.78
CA PHE A 171 0.38 -10.03 16.97
C PHE A 171 -0.90 -10.23 17.78
N THR A 172 -0.79 -10.75 19.02
CA THR A 172 -1.94 -10.90 19.92
C THR A 172 -2.65 -9.57 20.16
N THR A 173 -1.90 -8.49 20.43
CA THR A 173 -2.49 -7.17 20.61
C THR A 173 -3.21 -6.68 19.35
N ILE A 174 -2.63 -6.87 18.16
CA ILE A 174 -3.27 -6.43 16.91
C ILE A 174 -4.54 -7.25 16.60
N TYR A 175 -4.51 -8.57 16.78
CA TYR A 175 -5.70 -9.41 16.62
C TYR A 175 -6.83 -9.01 17.58
N ASN A 176 -6.50 -8.69 18.84
CA ASN A 176 -7.47 -8.18 19.82
C ASN A 176 -8.07 -6.83 19.39
N ARG A 177 -7.25 -5.90 18.90
CA ARG A 177 -7.73 -4.60 18.38
C ARG A 177 -8.61 -4.75 17.16
N MET A 178 -8.30 -5.70 16.28
CA MET A 178 -9.11 -6.05 15.12
C MET A 178 -10.38 -6.81 15.48
N GLN A 179 -10.49 -7.32 16.71
CA GLN A 179 -11.57 -8.19 17.17
C GLN A 179 -11.72 -9.46 16.29
N VAL A 180 -10.59 -10.02 15.83
CA VAL A 180 -10.57 -11.23 14.99
C VAL A 180 -9.75 -12.33 15.66
N LYS A 181 -10.24 -13.56 15.60
CA LYS A 181 -9.48 -14.73 16.06
C LYS A 181 -8.40 -15.09 15.02
N PRO A 182 -7.14 -15.35 15.42
CA PRO A 182 -6.06 -15.66 14.49
C PRO A 182 -6.35 -16.83 13.55
N ASN A 183 -7.03 -17.86 14.03
CA ASN A 183 -7.36 -19.06 13.26
C ASN A 183 -8.45 -18.92 12.20
N LYS A 184 -9.02 -17.72 12.03
CA LYS A 184 -10.10 -17.48 11.07
C LYS A 184 -9.64 -16.87 9.75
N GLN A 185 -8.48 -16.21 9.72
CA GLN A 185 -8.08 -15.41 8.56
C GLN A 185 -6.58 -15.55 8.28
N PRO A 186 -6.18 -15.65 7.00
CA PRO A 186 -4.78 -15.54 6.63
C PRO A 186 -4.28 -14.10 6.88
N ILE A 187 -2.95 -13.98 7.00
CA ILE A 187 -2.29 -12.71 7.29
C ILE A 187 -1.21 -12.39 6.25
N ILE A 188 -1.13 -11.11 5.90
CA ILE A 188 0.00 -10.50 5.18
C ILE A 188 0.74 -9.61 6.17
N VAL A 189 2.04 -9.86 6.35
CA VAL A 189 2.90 -9.09 7.24
C VAL A 189 3.92 -8.33 6.41
N SER A 190 3.93 -7.02 6.56
CA SER A 190 4.95 -6.13 6.04
C SER A 190 6.19 -6.23 6.92
N ILE A 191 7.30 -6.71 6.36
CA ILE A 191 8.59 -6.80 7.06
C ILE A 191 9.38 -5.53 6.76
N PRO A 192 9.88 -4.82 7.79
CA PRO A 192 10.76 -3.70 7.55
C PRO A 192 12.06 -4.15 6.89
N ILE A 193 12.62 -3.26 6.07
CA ILE A 193 13.98 -3.51 5.56
C ILE A 193 14.92 -3.34 6.75
N CYS A 194 15.51 -4.45 7.20
CA CYS A 194 16.54 -4.50 8.23
C CYS A 194 17.74 -5.30 7.71
N HIS A 195 18.87 -5.21 8.44
CA HIS A 195 20.15 -5.83 8.10
C HIS A 195 20.48 -5.55 6.62
N TYR A 196 20.85 -4.32 6.29
CA TYR A 196 20.81 -3.81 4.91
C TYR A 196 21.81 -4.47 3.96
N GLU A 197 22.94 -4.92 4.51
CA GLU A 197 24.10 -5.43 3.79
C GLU A 197 23.86 -6.80 3.12
N ASP A 198 24.67 -7.10 2.10
CA ASP A 198 24.74 -8.40 1.45
C ASP A 198 25.80 -9.33 2.09
N THR A 199 25.89 -9.34 3.42
CA THR A 199 26.76 -10.26 4.17
C THR A 199 26.00 -11.53 4.56
N GLU A 200 26.72 -12.63 4.77
CA GLU A 200 26.11 -13.90 5.24
C GLU A 200 25.47 -13.73 6.63
N SER A 201 26.09 -12.94 7.51
CA SER A 201 25.50 -12.60 8.81
C SER A 201 24.16 -11.87 8.65
N ALA A 202 24.09 -10.84 7.79
CA ALA A 202 22.86 -10.11 7.54
C ALA A 202 21.78 -11.00 6.89
N LYS A 203 22.17 -11.94 6.01
CA LYS A 203 21.25 -12.95 5.45
C LYS A 203 20.67 -13.84 6.55
N ALA A 204 21.52 -14.35 7.45
CA ALA A 204 21.10 -15.18 8.56
C ALA A 204 20.13 -14.43 9.50
N SER A 205 20.43 -13.18 9.87
CA SER A 205 19.54 -12.39 10.75
C SER A 205 18.17 -12.13 10.12
N ARG A 206 18.10 -11.84 8.81
CA ARG A 206 16.81 -11.69 8.10
C ARG A 206 16.02 -13.00 8.06
N GLN A 207 16.71 -14.12 7.85
CA GLN A 207 16.08 -15.44 7.86
C GLN A 207 15.53 -15.75 9.27
N GLN A 208 16.30 -15.49 10.31
CA GLN A 208 15.88 -15.67 11.71
C GLN A 208 14.65 -14.82 12.06
N LEU A 209 14.62 -13.56 11.63
CA LEU A 209 13.44 -12.69 11.81
C LEU A 209 12.21 -13.28 11.12
N LYS A 210 12.37 -13.75 9.88
CA LYS A 210 11.28 -14.35 9.09
C LYS A 210 10.75 -15.63 9.75
N GLU A 211 11.65 -16.50 10.21
CA GLU A 211 11.31 -17.73 10.92
C GLU A 211 10.58 -17.45 12.23
N ALA A 212 11.03 -16.46 13.01
CA ALA A 212 10.37 -16.09 14.25
C ALA A 212 8.97 -15.51 14.03
N ILE A 213 8.77 -14.74 12.95
CA ILE A 213 7.43 -14.27 12.53
C ILE A 213 6.53 -15.45 12.19
N TYR A 214 7.02 -16.39 11.36
CA TYR A 214 6.25 -17.58 10.99
C TYR A 214 5.91 -18.44 12.21
N ALA A 215 6.90 -18.77 13.04
CA ALA A 215 6.69 -19.55 14.26
C ALA A 215 5.64 -18.89 15.16
N SER A 216 5.77 -17.58 15.41
CA SER A 216 4.83 -16.84 16.27
C SER A 216 3.39 -16.90 15.75
N LEU A 217 3.18 -16.75 14.43
CA LEU A 217 1.85 -16.73 13.82
C LEU A 217 1.25 -18.13 13.68
N PHE A 218 2.04 -19.13 13.29
CA PHE A 218 1.57 -20.52 13.20
C PHE A 218 1.26 -21.10 14.59
N ASP A 219 2.00 -20.75 15.63
CA ASP A 219 1.69 -21.11 17.02
C ASP A 219 0.42 -20.42 17.55
N MET A 220 -0.04 -19.36 16.88
CA MET A 220 -1.35 -18.73 17.11
C MET A 220 -2.47 -19.39 16.27
N ASN A 221 -2.16 -20.45 15.52
CA ASN A 221 -3.04 -21.16 14.59
C ASN A 221 -3.50 -20.33 13.39
N VAL A 222 -2.71 -19.36 12.93
CA VAL A 222 -3.03 -18.59 11.72
C VAL A 222 -2.97 -19.53 10.50
N PRO A 223 -4.01 -19.56 9.64
CA PRO A 223 -4.12 -20.57 8.57
C PRO A 223 -3.08 -20.41 7.46
N ALA A 224 -2.64 -19.19 7.16
CA ALA A 224 -1.57 -18.92 6.20
C ALA A 224 -0.92 -17.56 6.48
N VAL A 225 0.39 -17.47 6.22
CA VAL A 225 1.20 -16.27 6.46
C VAL A 225 1.97 -15.91 5.19
N CYS A 226 1.78 -14.70 4.70
CA CYS A 226 2.59 -14.11 3.64
C CYS A 226 3.41 -12.96 4.22
N ALA A 227 4.74 -13.03 4.11
CA ALA A 227 5.62 -11.99 4.66
C ALA A 227 6.38 -11.32 3.50
N VAL A 228 6.20 -10.00 3.36
CA VAL A 228 6.68 -9.21 2.21
C VAL A 228 7.37 -7.96 2.70
N ASN A 229 8.45 -7.54 2.05
CA ASN A 229 9.19 -6.34 2.44
C ASN A 229 8.37 -5.05 2.23
N GLN A 230 8.44 -4.12 3.18
CA GLN A 230 7.79 -2.79 3.13
C GLN A 230 8.09 -2.04 1.83
N ALA A 231 9.37 -1.99 1.43
CA ALA A 231 9.80 -1.30 0.21
C ALA A 231 9.21 -1.93 -1.06
N THR A 232 9.10 -3.26 -1.10
CA THR A 232 8.47 -3.97 -2.23
C THR A 232 6.97 -3.67 -2.29
N LEU A 233 6.28 -3.65 -1.15
CA LEU A 233 4.87 -3.29 -1.09
C LEU A 233 4.62 -1.84 -1.55
N ALA A 234 5.54 -0.91 -1.27
CA ALA A 234 5.45 0.47 -1.76
C ALA A 234 5.50 0.54 -3.30
N LEU A 235 6.39 -0.21 -3.95
CA LEU A 235 6.42 -0.31 -5.41
C LEU A 235 5.13 -0.92 -5.98
N TYR A 236 4.63 -1.98 -5.34
CA TYR A 236 3.39 -2.63 -5.78
C TYR A 236 2.19 -1.70 -5.68
N ALA A 237 2.12 -0.88 -4.63
CA ALA A 237 1.11 0.17 -4.51
C ALA A 237 1.23 1.22 -5.62
N ALA A 238 2.45 1.51 -6.09
CA ALA A 238 2.72 2.34 -7.27
C ALA A 238 2.56 1.60 -8.63
N LYS A 239 2.05 0.36 -8.64
CA LYS A 239 1.88 -0.47 -9.85
C LYS A 239 3.20 -0.70 -10.61
N ARG A 240 4.28 -0.92 -9.87
CA ARG A 240 5.62 -1.18 -10.39
C ARG A 240 6.20 -2.42 -9.73
N THR A 241 6.94 -3.22 -10.47
CA THR A 241 7.70 -4.37 -9.94
C THR A 241 9.20 -4.09 -9.82
N SER A 242 9.67 -3.04 -10.49
CA SER A 242 11.07 -2.60 -10.49
C SER A 242 11.15 -1.08 -10.31
N GLY A 243 12.23 -0.62 -9.69
CA GLY A 243 12.45 0.79 -9.35
C GLY A 243 13.23 0.94 -8.06
N ILE A 244 13.33 2.17 -7.57
CA ILE A 244 13.92 2.49 -6.27
C ILE A 244 12.80 2.92 -5.31
N ALA A 245 12.65 2.23 -4.19
CA ALA A 245 11.77 2.68 -3.11
C ALA A 245 12.54 3.62 -2.18
N VAL A 246 12.02 4.83 -1.97
CA VAL A 246 12.52 5.79 -1.00
C VAL A 246 11.51 5.86 0.14
N ASN A 247 11.78 5.10 1.21
CA ASN A 247 10.90 5.03 2.38
C ASN A 247 11.42 5.95 3.48
N ILE A 248 10.70 7.04 3.73
CA ILE A 248 11.00 8.05 4.76
C ILE A 248 10.15 7.73 6.01
N GLY A 249 10.72 6.88 6.87
CA GLY A 249 10.07 6.32 8.05
C GLY A 249 10.08 7.24 9.27
N PHE A 250 9.79 6.64 10.43
CA PHE A 250 9.78 7.37 11.69
C PHE A 250 11.20 7.70 12.17
N GLU A 251 12.11 6.73 12.15
CA GLU A 251 13.50 6.94 12.62
C GLU A 251 14.50 7.10 11.49
N VAL A 252 14.30 6.33 10.41
CA VAL A 252 15.25 6.22 9.30
C VAL A 252 14.59 6.50 7.96
N THR A 253 15.42 6.94 7.01
CA THR A 253 15.09 6.96 5.58
C THR A 253 15.90 5.88 4.89
N SER A 254 15.25 5.08 4.05
CA SER A 254 15.89 3.99 3.30
C SER A 254 15.65 4.14 1.80
N ILE A 255 16.70 3.94 1.01
CA ILE A 255 16.68 3.96 -0.45
C ILE A 255 17.00 2.54 -0.91
N VAL A 256 16.01 1.88 -1.50
CA VAL A 256 16.00 0.44 -1.70
C VAL A 256 15.81 0.12 -3.18
N PRO A 257 16.86 -0.29 -3.90
CA PRO A 257 16.72 -0.72 -5.28
C PRO A 257 16.02 -2.09 -5.35
N ILE A 258 14.99 -2.18 -6.18
CA ILE A 258 14.17 -3.37 -6.36
C ILE A 258 14.06 -3.70 -7.84
N LEU A 259 14.35 -4.94 -8.21
CA LEU A 259 14.22 -5.45 -9.57
C LEU A 259 13.32 -6.69 -9.56
N ASN A 260 12.21 -6.64 -10.30
CA ASN A 260 11.22 -7.72 -10.41
C ASN A 260 10.76 -8.25 -9.03
N GLY A 261 10.47 -7.33 -8.11
CA GLY A 261 10.01 -7.63 -6.75
C GLY A 261 11.13 -8.02 -5.77
N LYS A 262 12.37 -8.19 -6.25
CA LYS A 262 13.52 -8.57 -5.42
C LYS A 262 14.32 -7.35 -5.00
N VAL A 263 14.61 -7.24 -3.71
CA VAL A 263 15.53 -6.23 -3.17
C VAL A 263 16.96 -6.53 -3.63
N MET A 264 17.58 -5.59 -4.32
CA MET A 264 18.90 -5.74 -4.93
C MET A 264 20.02 -5.37 -3.96
N ARG A 265 20.19 -6.16 -2.90
CA ARG A 265 21.19 -5.90 -1.83
C ARG A 265 22.63 -5.81 -2.33
N LYS A 266 22.97 -6.52 -3.41
CA LYS A 266 24.28 -6.43 -4.09
C LYS A 266 24.59 -5.05 -4.65
N VAL A 267 23.56 -4.31 -5.10
CA VAL A 267 23.68 -2.92 -5.56
C VAL A 267 23.89 -1.98 -4.36
N GLY A 268 23.36 -2.36 -3.20
CA GLY A 268 23.42 -1.58 -1.97
C GLY A 268 22.06 -1.02 -1.60
N VAL A 269 21.78 -1.00 -0.29
CA VAL A 269 20.62 -0.32 0.29
C VAL A 269 21.16 0.83 1.13
N GLU A 270 20.86 2.05 0.74
CA GLU A 270 21.31 3.24 1.48
C GLU A 270 20.33 3.54 2.61
N VAL A 271 20.87 3.85 3.79
CA VAL A 271 20.05 4.15 4.98
C VAL A 271 20.62 5.36 5.69
N MET A 272 19.74 6.30 5.97
CA MET A 272 20.05 7.54 6.67
C MET A 272 19.34 7.53 8.02
N GLY A 273 20.06 7.89 9.08
CA GLY A 273 19.52 8.12 10.43
C GLY A 273 18.66 9.39 10.53
N LEU A 274 17.82 9.62 9.54
CA LEU A 274 16.99 10.80 9.38
C LEU A 274 15.57 10.35 9.04
N GLY A 275 14.65 10.53 9.97
CA GLY A 275 13.23 10.21 9.83
C GLY A 275 12.34 11.24 10.51
N ALA A 276 11.04 10.95 10.59
CA ALA A 276 10.04 11.84 11.20
C ALA A 276 10.39 12.30 12.63
N LEU A 277 11.01 11.44 13.44
CA LEU A 277 11.44 11.74 14.80
C LEU A 277 12.46 12.88 14.82
N LYS A 278 13.47 12.82 13.95
CA LYS A 278 14.51 13.86 13.86
C LYS A 278 13.95 15.18 13.31
N LEU A 279 13.03 15.13 12.33
CA LEU A 279 12.33 16.34 11.86
C LEU A 279 11.49 16.98 12.96
N THR A 280 10.77 16.17 13.74
CA THR A 280 9.94 16.68 14.84
C THR A 280 10.81 17.26 15.96
N GLY A 281 11.95 16.62 16.27
CA GLY A 281 12.94 17.15 17.20
C GLY A 281 13.55 18.48 16.72
N PHE A 282 13.88 18.59 15.44
CA PHE A 282 14.42 19.83 14.89
C PHE A 282 13.38 20.98 14.90
N LEU A 283 12.12 20.71 14.56
CA LEU A 283 11.05 21.69 14.70
C LEU A 283 10.90 22.15 16.16
N ARG A 284 10.95 21.20 17.10
CA ARG A 284 10.89 21.50 18.55
C ARG A 284 11.97 22.49 18.95
N GLU A 285 13.22 22.23 18.56
CA GLU A 285 14.36 23.10 18.87
C GLU A 285 14.16 24.50 18.27
N LYS A 286 13.70 24.59 17.01
CA LYS A 286 13.40 25.87 16.36
C LYS A 286 12.26 26.64 17.05
N MET A 287 11.19 25.97 17.46
CA MET A 287 10.11 26.58 18.21
C MET A 287 10.59 27.14 19.56
N GLN A 288 11.45 26.41 20.27
CA GLN A 288 12.04 26.84 21.54
C GLN A 288 12.95 28.07 21.37
N LEU A 289 13.76 28.11 20.32
CA LEU A 289 14.61 29.26 20.00
C LEU A 289 13.79 30.53 19.71
N ASN A 290 12.56 30.38 19.22
CA ASN A 290 11.63 31.49 18.98
C ASN A 290 10.68 31.74 20.17
N ASN A 291 11.00 31.22 21.35
CA ASN A 291 10.25 31.41 22.60
C ASN A 291 8.79 30.94 22.54
N LEU A 292 8.47 29.94 21.70
CA LEU A 292 7.15 29.31 21.69
C LEU A 292 7.05 28.28 22.83
N SER A 293 6.05 28.44 23.70
CA SER A 293 5.75 27.51 24.79
C SER A 293 4.80 26.41 24.33
N PHE A 294 5.16 25.16 24.57
CA PHE A 294 4.35 23.97 24.31
C PHE A 294 4.75 22.90 25.32
N GLN A 295 3.86 21.96 25.62
CA GLN A 295 4.10 20.92 26.62
C GLN A 295 4.39 19.57 25.96
N SER A 296 3.61 19.19 24.95
CA SER A 296 3.66 17.86 24.36
C SER A 296 4.46 17.79 23.06
N PHE A 297 5.20 16.69 22.91
CA PHE A 297 5.82 16.34 21.62
C PHE A 297 4.76 16.01 20.55
N TYR A 298 3.54 15.64 20.95
CA TYR A 298 2.42 15.43 20.04
C TYR A 298 2.03 16.73 19.32
N THR A 299 1.97 17.86 20.03
CA THR A 299 1.71 19.19 19.48
C THR A 299 2.70 19.53 18.38
N VAL A 300 4.01 19.37 18.64
CA VAL A 300 5.07 19.63 17.66
C VAL A 300 4.91 18.74 16.44
N ARG A 301 4.57 17.45 16.64
CA ARG A 301 4.29 16.53 15.54
C ARG A 301 3.10 17.00 14.70
N THR A 302 1.99 17.41 15.33
CA THR A 302 0.80 17.92 14.65
C THR A 302 1.15 19.17 13.83
N LEU A 303 1.86 20.13 14.43
CA LEU A 303 2.32 21.34 13.74
C LEU A 303 3.22 20.99 12.55
N LYS A 304 4.15 20.03 12.70
CA LYS A 304 4.96 19.53 11.59
C LYS A 304 4.09 18.97 10.46
N GLU A 305 3.09 18.14 10.78
CA GLU A 305 2.22 17.52 9.78
C GLU A 305 1.26 18.52 9.10
N LYS A 306 0.93 19.64 9.77
CA LYS A 306 -0.03 20.64 9.30
C LYS A 306 0.60 21.85 8.62
N LEU A 307 1.74 22.32 9.13
CA LEU A 307 2.35 23.60 8.73
C LEU A 307 3.66 23.46 7.97
N CYS A 308 4.44 22.41 8.19
CA CYS A 308 5.74 22.25 7.53
C CYS A 308 5.63 21.77 6.09
N TYR A 309 6.63 22.11 5.30
CA TYR A 309 6.75 21.74 3.89
C TYR A 309 8.23 21.74 3.48
N VAL A 310 8.52 21.34 2.25
CA VAL A 310 9.84 21.45 1.62
C VAL A 310 9.77 22.60 0.62
N ALA A 311 10.67 23.57 0.74
CA ALA A 311 10.79 24.67 -0.21
C ALA A 311 11.39 24.18 -1.53
N LEU A 312 10.96 24.78 -2.65
CA LEU A 312 11.56 24.47 -3.96
C LEU A 312 12.98 25.04 -4.06
N ASP A 313 13.13 26.29 -3.64
CA ASP A 313 14.39 27.02 -3.52
C ASP A 313 14.46 27.57 -2.09
N TYR A 314 15.34 26.96 -1.29
CA TYR A 314 15.51 27.30 0.12
C TYR A 314 15.95 28.76 0.33
N GLU A 315 16.87 29.26 -0.49
CA GLU A 315 17.43 30.60 -0.35
C GLU A 315 16.39 31.66 -0.74
N ALA A 316 15.63 31.43 -1.81
CA ALA A 316 14.54 32.31 -2.18
C ALA A 316 13.44 32.33 -1.09
N GLU A 317 13.14 31.18 -0.48
CA GLU A 317 12.10 31.07 0.56
C GLU A 317 12.47 31.85 1.84
N LEU A 318 13.76 31.99 2.17
CA LEU A 318 14.24 32.78 3.33
C LEU A 318 13.84 34.26 3.29
N SER A 319 13.55 34.78 2.10
CA SER A 319 13.17 36.18 1.85
C SER A 319 11.65 36.42 1.87
N LYS A 320 10.83 35.37 1.89
CA LYS A 320 9.37 35.46 1.83
C LYS A 320 8.76 35.56 3.23
N ASP A 321 7.56 36.13 3.30
CA ASP A 321 6.70 35.96 4.47
C ASP A 321 6.02 34.60 4.41
N THR A 322 6.49 33.68 5.26
CA THR A 322 6.01 32.30 5.31
C THR A 322 5.17 32.03 6.55
N GLN A 323 4.63 33.06 7.21
CA GLN A 323 3.83 32.86 8.42
C GLN A 323 2.57 32.03 8.14
N ALA A 324 2.30 31.05 9.01
CA ALA A 324 1.01 30.39 9.09
C ALA A 324 0.74 29.91 10.50
N SER A 325 -0.54 29.93 10.87
CA SER A 325 -1.00 29.55 12.20
C SER A 325 -1.83 28.27 12.14
N PHE A 326 -1.78 27.49 13.22
CA PHE A 326 -2.64 26.33 13.43
C PHE A 326 -3.07 26.28 14.90
N GLU A 327 -4.34 25.99 15.12
CA GLU A 327 -4.91 25.80 16.44
C GLU A 327 -4.87 24.32 16.81
N ASP A 328 -4.09 24.00 17.84
CA ASP A 328 -3.98 22.67 18.44
C ASP A 328 -4.61 22.67 19.83
N VAL A 329 -4.73 21.49 20.46
CA VAL A 329 -5.30 21.35 21.81
C VAL A 329 -4.55 22.15 22.89
N GLU A 330 -3.26 22.43 22.69
CA GLU A 330 -2.46 23.26 23.59
C GLU A 330 -2.54 24.76 23.30
N GLY A 331 -3.17 25.17 22.19
CA GLY A 331 -3.36 26.58 21.81
C GLY A 331 -3.06 26.88 20.34
N SER A 332 -3.02 28.18 20.02
CA SER A 332 -2.70 28.66 18.67
C SER A 332 -1.21 28.90 18.51
N PHE A 333 -0.62 28.27 17.50
CA PHE A 333 0.80 28.36 17.19
C PHE A 333 0.99 29.01 15.83
N THR A 334 1.87 30.01 15.76
CA THR A 334 2.27 30.64 14.50
C THR A 334 3.71 30.29 14.19
N LEU A 335 3.94 29.65 13.05
CA LEU A 335 5.28 29.32 12.54
C LEU A 335 5.56 30.14 11.29
N SER A 336 6.83 30.46 11.06
CA SER A 336 7.35 31.21 9.92
C SER A 336 8.39 30.38 9.16
N LYS A 337 9.69 30.64 9.35
CA LYS A 337 10.80 29.97 8.65
C LYS A 337 10.97 28.52 9.08
N GLU A 338 10.54 28.17 10.30
CA GLU A 338 10.60 26.81 10.85
C GLU A 338 9.85 25.82 9.94
N ARG A 339 8.79 26.30 9.29
CA ARG A 339 7.93 25.51 8.41
C ARG A 339 8.71 24.82 7.29
N PHE A 340 9.56 25.55 6.57
CA PHE A 340 10.35 24.99 5.48
C PHE A 340 11.75 24.54 5.93
N GLN A 341 12.34 25.20 6.94
CA GLN A 341 13.61 24.76 7.53
C GLN A 341 13.52 23.33 8.07
N THR A 342 12.39 22.92 8.64
CA THR A 342 12.20 21.54 9.08
C THR A 342 12.20 20.52 7.94
N GLY A 343 11.67 20.88 6.76
CA GLY A 343 11.75 20.02 5.58
C GLY A 343 13.16 19.98 4.99
N GLU A 344 13.88 21.10 5.04
CA GLU A 344 15.21 21.27 4.46
C GLU A 344 16.25 20.30 5.01
N ILE A 345 16.11 19.86 6.27
CA ILE A 345 17.07 18.93 6.87
C ILE A 345 17.12 17.58 6.14
N LEU A 346 16.10 17.23 5.34
CA LEU A 346 16.14 16.08 4.43
C LEU A 346 17.21 16.24 3.34
N PHE A 347 17.47 17.46 2.90
CA PHE A 347 18.44 17.79 1.85
C PHE A 347 19.76 18.30 2.43
N GLN A 348 19.71 18.96 3.59
CA GLN A 348 20.86 19.49 4.31
C GLN A 348 20.88 19.00 5.78
N PRO A 349 21.22 17.72 6.03
CA PRO A 349 21.15 17.13 7.38
C PRO A 349 22.04 17.83 8.42
N HIS A 350 23.11 18.49 7.97
CA HIS A 350 24.03 19.24 8.82
C HIS A 350 23.34 20.39 9.58
N LEU A 351 22.25 20.96 9.05
CA LEU A 351 21.44 21.97 9.74
C LEU A 351 20.86 21.46 11.07
N ALA A 352 20.65 20.15 11.20
CA ALA A 352 20.18 19.49 12.41
C ALA A 352 21.29 18.73 13.16
N GLY A 353 22.56 19.07 12.89
CA GLY A 353 23.73 18.45 13.49
C GLY A 353 23.94 16.98 13.07
N VAL A 354 23.41 16.56 11.92
CA VAL A 354 23.56 15.20 11.41
C VAL A 354 24.61 15.18 10.30
N HIS A 355 25.65 14.37 10.48
CA HIS A 355 26.64 14.10 9.44
C HIS A 355 26.17 12.96 8.53
N ALA A 356 25.33 13.30 7.55
CA ALA A 356 24.84 12.37 6.53
C ALA A 356 24.69 13.09 5.18
N MET A 357 24.66 12.33 4.09
CA MET A 357 24.29 12.84 2.77
C MET A 357 22.86 13.39 2.78
N GLY A 358 22.56 14.37 1.92
CA GLY A 358 21.18 14.75 1.66
C GLY A 358 20.39 13.64 0.95
N LEU A 359 19.08 13.65 1.05
CA LEU A 359 18.18 12.68 0.43
C LEU A 359 18.42 12.59 -1.09
N HIS A 360 18.56 13.73 -1.75
CA HIS A 360 18.85 13.83 -3.19
C HIS A 360 20.19 13.15 -3.56
N GLN A 361 21.24 13.34 -2.75
CA GLN A 361 22.55 12.70 -2.93
C GLN A 361 22.47 11.18 -2.72
N ALA A 362 21.77 10.73 -1.67
CA ALA A 362 21.60 9.30 -1.40
C ALA A 362 20.84 8.59 -2.53
N ILE A 363 19.81 9.24 -3.09
CA ILE A 363 19.09 8.72 -4.26
C ILE A 363 19.99 8.69 -5.49
N ALA A 364 20.70 9.77 -5.80
CA ALA A 364 21.60 9.85 -6.95
C ALA A 364 22.68 8.76 -6.89
N ARG A 365 23.26 8.53 -5.71
CA ARG A 365 24.23 7.45 -5.47
C ARG A 365 23.63 6.07 -5.74
N CYS A 366 22.40 5.82 -5.26
CA CYS A 366 21.72 4.55 -5.52
C CYS A 366 21.47 4.34 -7.02
N VAL A 367 21.09 5.40 -7.76
CA VAL A 367 20.92 5.37 -9.22
C VAL A 367 22.24 5.03 -9.93
N GLU A 368 23.35 5.65 -9.52
CA GLU A 368 24.69 5.38 -10.06
C GLU A 368 25.13 3.92 -9.81
N HIS A 369 24.91 3.40 -8.60
CA HIS A 369 25.18 2.00 -8.29
C HIS A 369 24.30 1.05 -9.12
N CYS A 370 23.02 1.39 -9.34
CA CYS A 370 22.12 0.59 -10.18
C CYS A 370 22.60 0.55 -11.63
N HIS A 371 23.04 1.71 -12.16
CA HIS A 371 23.59 1.82 -13.51
C HIS A 371 24.85 0.95 -13.67
N SER A 372 25.77 1.05 -12.72
CA SER A 372 27.06 0.34 -12.76
C SER A 372 26.94 -1.18 -12.59
N ALA A 373 25.84 -1.67 -12.01
CA ALA A 373 25.67 -3.08 -11.74
C ALA A 373 25.28 -3.93 -12.98
N GLU A 374 24.87 -3.29 -14.09
CA GLU A 374 24.54 -3.94 -15.38
C GLU A 374 23.63 -5.19 -15.26
N LEU A 375 22.67 -5.16 -14.33
CA LEU A 375 21.89 -6.34 -13.92
C LEU A 375 20.77 -6.74 -14.90
N ALA A 376 20.40 -5.87 -15.84
CA ALA A 376 19.31 -6.08 -16.78
C ALA A 376 19.69 -5.54 -18.16
N GLY A 377 19.16 -6.16 -19.22
CA GLY A 377 19.35 -5.67 -20.59
C GLY A 377 18.66 -4.33 -20.89
N ASP A 378 17.75 -3.90 -20.01
CA ASP A 378 17.13 -2.57 -20.03
C ASP A 378 17.74 -1.73 -18.90
N SER A 379 18.39 -0.62 -19.25
CA SER A 379 19.04 0.32 -18.33
C SER A 379 18.06 1.16 -17.51
N ASP A 380 16.75 1.03 -17.74
CA ASP A 380 15.79 2.03 -17.27
C ASP A 380 14.98 1.59 -16.04
N TRP A 381 15.17 0.36 -15.57
CA TRP A 381 14.38 -0.22 -14.47
C TRP A 381 14.46 0.59 -13.16
N TYR A 382 15.57 1.29 -12.91
CA TYR A 382 15.80 2.10 -11.71
C TYR A 382 15.42 3.58 -11.86
N LYS A 383 15.00 4.02 -13.06
CA LYS A 383 14.55 5.41 -13.30
C LYS A 383 13.23 5.73 -12.59
N THR A 384 12.43 4.71 -12.32
CA THR A 384 11.21 4.89 -11.50
C THR A 384 11.57 4.86 -10.04
N ILE A 385 11.22 5.93 -9.33
CA ILE A 385 11.48 6.06 -7.92
C ILE A 385 10.17 6.41 -7.21
N VAL A 386 9.92 5.67 -6.15
CA VAL A 386 8.65 5.68 -5.43
C VAL A 386 8.91 6.17 -4.02
N LEU A 387 8.28 7.30 -3.67
CA LEU A 387 8.35 7.85 -2.31
C LEU A 387 7.26 7.23 -1.44
N SER A 388 7.64 6.73 -0.27
CA SER A 388 6.72 6.17 0.73
C SER A 388 7.05 6.64 2.15
N GLY A 389 6.08 6.52 3.05
CA GLY A 389 6.24 6.87 4.46
C GLY A 389 5.56 8.21 4.84
N GLY A 390 5.34 8.43 6.13
CA GLY A 390 4.56 9.59 6.60
C GLY A 390 5.23 10.94 6.30
N THR A 391 6.56 11.00 6.39
CA THR A 391 7.31 12.22 6.06
C THR A 391 7.33 12.50 4.56
N ALA A 392 7.16 11.48 3.71
CA ALA A 392 7.06 11.67 2.26
C ALA A 392 5.82 12.51 1.85
N CYS A 393 4.85 12.65 2.76
CA CYS A 393 3.64 13.43 2.54
C CYS A 393 3.80 14.94 2.74
N LEU A 394 5.00 15.41 3.15
CA LEU A 394 5.31 16.83 3.26
C LEU A 394 5.09 17.53 1.90
N PRO A 395 4.33 18.63 1.85
CA PRO A 395 4.17 19.40 0.62
C PRO A 395 5.53 19.84 0.07
N GLY A 396 5.65 19.92 -1.26
CA GLY A 396 6.89 20.30 -1.94
C GLY A 396 7.92 19.18 -2.15
N LEU A 397 7.86 18.07 -1.39
CA LEU A 397 8.88 17.02 -1.50
C LEU A 397 8.85 16.27 -2.84
N ALA A 398 7.67 16.01 -3.39
CA ALA A 398 7.51 15.19 -4.59
C ALA A 398 7.27 15.97 -5.87
N VAL A 399 7.07 17.29 -5.79
CA VAL A 399 6.44 18.03 -6.89
C VAL A 399 7.40 18.26 -8.04
N GLU A 400 8.70 18.53 -7.83
CA GLU A 400 9.53 18.95 -8.98
C GLU A 400 11.01 18.55 -8.98
N HIS A 401 11.57 17.99 -7.91
CA HIS A 401 13.02 17.75 -7.92
C HIS A 401 13.47 16.53 -8.72
N LEU A 402 12.55 15.61 -9.08
CA LEU A 402 12.74 14.45 -9.96
C LEU A 402 11.33 13.84 -10.20
N SER A 403 11.07 13.23 -11.35
CA SER A 403 9.76 12.65 -11.70
C SER A 403 9.38 11.46 -10.79
N TRP A 404 8.88 11.74 -9.59
CA TRP A 404 8.60 10.76 -8.53
C TRP A 404 7.14 10.35 -8.49
N SER A 405 6.88 9.04 -8.32
CA SER A 405 5.52 8.56 -7.98
C SER A 405 5.36 8.51 -6.46
N LEU A 406 4.43 9.30 -5.92
CA LEU A 406 4.10 9.30 -4.49
C LEU A 406 3.12 8.19 -4.14
N VAL A 407 3.42 7.43 -3.10
CA VAL A 407 2.45 6.58 -2.39
C VAL A 407 2.32 7.12 -0.97
N CYS A 408 1.30 7.94 -0.73
CA CYS A 408 1.00 8.51 0.59
C CYS A 408 -0.46 8.25 0.95
N ASP A 409 -0.70 7.80 2.18
CA ASP A 409 -2.03 7.69 2.76
C ASP A 409 -2.35 8.97 3.55
N LYS A 410 -3.07 9.91 2.91
CA LYS A 410 -3.56 11.13 3.59
C LYS A 410 -4.96 10.95 4.19
N LYS A 411 -5.58 9.76 4.15
CA LYS A 411 -6.97 9.54 4.59
C LYS A 411 -7.06 8.47 5.67
N ALA A 412 -6.63 8.82 6.87
CA ALA A 412 -6.92 8.03 8.07
C ALA A 412 -7.24 8.93 9.28
N VAL A 413 -8.30 9.74 9.17
CA VAL A 413 -9.08 10.24 10.32
C VAL A 413 -10.53 10.41 9.83
N PRO A 414 -11.50 9.59 10.26
CA PRO A 414 -12.84 10.09 10.48
C PRO A 414 -12.75 11.08 11.64
N SER A 415 -13.18 12.31 11.43
CA SER A 415 -13.61 13.16 12.54
C SER A 415 -14.69 12.40 13.32
N GLU A 416 -14.61 12.44 14.66
CA GLU A 416 -15.53 11.85 15.66
C GLU A 416 -15.25 10.36 15.97
N ALA A 417 -15.09 9.93 17.22
CA ALA A 417 -15.54 10.45 18.53
C ALA A 417 -14.51 10.20 19.65
#